data_AF-A0AA42YLN9-F1
#
_entry.id   AF-A0AA42YLN9-F1
#
_cell.length_a   1.000
_cell.length_b   1.000
_cell.length_c   1.000
_cell.angle_alpha   90.00
_cell.angle_beta   90.00
_cell.angle_gamma   90.00
#
_symmetry.space_group_name_H-M   'P 1'
#
loop_
_entity.id
_entity.type
_entity.pdbx_description
1 polymer ?
#
loop_
_entity_poly.entity_id
_entity_poly.type
_entity_poly.pdbx_seq_one_letter_code
_entity_poly.pdbx_strand_id
1 'polypeptide(L)'
;MLKIQTTKTKLMAAMITMMVVLVATFTVKNYQQETVLSNIVISLAFVAVYSALLYFLVEKLVNRPIKRSYDTVREMVLKGDLTQRIPMQKVNCSVQRKCKHTDCQAFGKKTSCWQEIGSNAPGEIKCGCLTSGEFKSCVQCPVAKGVLQDELDKMAAWINTFVTRVASMIKDIAIDSEMLNNSSADLSALSAQMSGGAENMAGKSNTVSVAAEEMSSNMNSVAAAMEEAATNVGMVATAAEQMTATINEIAQNSERASNITGEAVVETQSASNKVHELGNAANEIGKVVETITEISEQVNLLALNATIEAARAGEAGKGFAVVANEIKDLAKQTAEATLEIKGKIGAIQGSTAETVTEIDQISKIINDVNEIVTTIASAVEEQSVTTKEIAGNVAQASQGIQEVNENVSQSSTVSGEIASDISGVNQSAGEMSNSSAQVNLSAEEMTRMGAKLNEMVGKFKV
;
A
#
# COMPACT_ATOMS: atom_id res chain seq x y z
N MET A 1 76.85 16.53 14.80
CA MET A 1 78.02 16.03 15.56
C MET A 1 79.35 16.56 15.06
N LEU A 2 79.64 16.58 13.75
CA LEU A 2 80.90 17.10 13.18
C LEU A 2 81.23 18.55 13.57
N LYS A 3 80.24 19.46 13.66
CA LYS A 3 80.44 20.83 14.18
C LYS A 3 80.80 20.88 15.68
N ILE A 4 80.29 19.96 16.50
CA ILE A 4 80.57 19.91 17.94
C ILE A 4 81.96 19.32 18.20
N GLN A 5 82.35 18.30 17.44
CA GLN A 5 83.71 17.77 17.48
C GLN A 5 84.74 18.81 17.02
N THR A 6 84.43 19.58 15.98
CA THR A 6 85.29 20.68 15.50
C THR A 6 85.33 21.87 16.47
N THR A 7 84.25 22.18 17.19
CA THR A 7 84.32 23.16 18.30
C THR A 7 85.14 22.61 19.47
N LYS A 8 84.99 21.33 19.84
CA LYS A 8 85.84 20.68 20.87
C LYS A 8 87.32 20.73 20.51
N THR A 9 87.68 20.45 19.25
CA THR A 9 89.07 20.51 18.78
C THR A 9 89.57 21.94 18.63
N LYS A 10 88.75 22.90 18.16
CA LYS A 10 89.15 24.32 18.09
C LYS A 10 89.29 24.95 19.48
N LEU A 11 88.44 24.61 20.45
CA LEU A 11 88.57 25.07 21.83
C LEU A 11 89.81 24.44 22.48
N MET A 12 90.04 23.13 22.29
CA MET A 12 91.28 22.48 22.73
C MET A 12 92.51 23.12 22.10
N ALA A 13 92.50 23.39 20.79
CA ALA A 13 93.62 24.01 20.09
C ALA A 13 93.88 25.45 20.58
N ALA A 14 92.83 26.28 20.72
CA ALA A 14 92.97 27.63 21.26
C ALA A 14 93.49 27.62 22.70
N MET A 15 93.08 26.64 23.50
CA MET A 15 93.54 26.46 24.89
C MET A 15 94.98 25.95 24.97
N ILE A 16 95.38 25.00 24.12
CA ILE A 16 96.78 24.56 24.01
C ILE A 16 97.65 25.74 23.59
N THR A 17 97.19 26.56 22.63
CA THR A 17 97.94 27.75 22.17
C THR A 17 98.08 28.78 23.29
N MET A 18 97.01 29.08 24.03
CA MET A 18 97.05 29.99 25.18
C MET A 18 97.92 29.43 26.32
N MET A 19 97.94 28.11 26.51
CA MET A 19 98.76 27.41 27.50
C MET A 19 100.25 27.45 27.14
N VAL A 20 100.60 27.26 25.86
CA VAL A 20 101.97 27.43 25.35
C VAL A 20 102.43 28.87 25.55
N VAL A 21 101.58 29.86 25.29
CA VAL A 21 101.89 31.28 25.49
C VAL A 21 102.07 31.61 26.98
N LEU A 22 101.20 31.16 27.87
CA LEU A 22 101.31 31.40 29.32
C LEU A 22 102.55 30.74 29.92
N VAL A 23 102.82 29.48 29.57
CA VAL A 23 104.02 28.76 30.00
C VAL A 23 105.26 29.46 29.47
N ALA A 24 105.28 29.88 28.19
CA ALA A 24 106.39 30.64 27.63
C ALA A 24 106.59 32.01 28.32
N THR A 25 105.53 32.75 28.62
CA THR A 25 105.66 34.03 29.35
C THR A 25 106.10 33.86 30.80
N PHE A 26 105.72 32.76 31.46
CA PHE A 26 106.14 32.49 32.83
C PHE A 26 107.58 31.96 32.92
N THR A 27 108.01 31.12 31.96
CA THR A 27 109.39 30.65 31.88
C THR A 27 110.37 31.76 31.49
N VAL A 28 109.97 32.68 30.60
CA VAL A 28 110.83 33.81 30.19
C VAL A 28 111.01 34.85 31.31
N LYS A 29 110.02 35.07 32.18
CA LYS A 29 110.11 36.09 33.23
C LYS A 29 111.03 35.71 34.41
N ASN A 30 111.38 34.43 34.56
CA ASN A 30 112.12 33.89 35.72
C ASN A 30 113.50 33.28 35.39
N TYR A 31 114.17 33.74 34.33
CA TYR A 31 115.42 33.15 33.81
C TYR A 31 116.74 33.58 34.53
N GLN A 32 116.69 34.33 35.63
CA GLN A 32 117.89 34.74 36.37
C GLN A 32 117.85 34.20 37.82
N GLN A 33 118.90 33.47 38.22
CA GLN A 33 119.18 32.73 39.49
C GLN A 33 118.80 31.24 39.56
N GLU A 34 119.68 30.47 40.22
CA GLU A 34 119.79 29.00 40.42
C GLU A 34 118.53 28.28 40.98
N THR A 35 117.41 28.36 40.28
CA THR A 35 116.18 27.63 40.66
C THR A 35 115.38 27.16 39.44
N VAL A 36 116.07 26.79 38.36
CA VAL A 36 115.45 26.31 37.11
C VAL A 36 114.58 25.06 37.35
N LEU A 37 115.04 24.12 38.19
CA LEU A 37 114.26 22.91 38.51
C LEU A 37 112.98 23.23 39.29
N SER A 38 113.04 24.16 40.26
CA SER A 38 111.89 24.53 41.09
C SER A 38 110.80 25.26 40.28
N ASN A 39 111.18 26.17 39.40
CA ASN A 39 110.24 26.91 38.55
C ASN A 39 109.55 26.00 37.51
N ILE A 40 110.25 25.01 36.95
CA ILE A 40 109.64 24.01 36.05
C ILE A 40 108.63 23.15 36.80
N VAL A 41 108.94 22.71 38.02
CA VAL A 41 108.02 21.91 38.85
C VAL A 41 106.77 22.71 39.24
N ILE A 42 106.92 23.99 39.58
CA ILE A 42 105.79 24.88 39.90
C ILE A 42 104.92 25.14 38.65
N SER A 43 105.51 25.41 37.48
CA SER A 43 104.74 25.55 36.24
C SER A 43 104.02 24.27 35.83
N LEU A 44 104.66 23.10 35.97
CA LEU A 44 104.01 21.80 35.71
C LEU A 44 102.87 21.52 36.69
N ALA A 45 103.03 21.89 37.97
CA ALA A 45 101.96 21.78 38.97
C ALA A 45 100.78 22.71 38.65
N PHE A 46 101.04 23.96 38.24
CA PHE A 46 99.98 24.87 37.79
C PHE A 46 99.26 24.36 36.55
N VAL A 47 99.98 23.79 35.58
CA VAL A 47 99.38 23.16 34.39
C VAL A 47 98.53 21.95 34.78
N ALA A 48 99.01 21.09 35.67
CA ALA A 48 98.25 19.93 36.15
C ALA A 48 96.98 20.35 36.90
N VAL A 49 97.07 21.35 37.78
CA VAL A 49 95.92 21.88 38.54
C VAL A 49 94.94 22.59 37.60
N TYR A 50 95.42 23.42 36.68
CA TYR A 50 94.58 24.13 35.72
C TYR A 50 93.91 23.16 34.74
N SER A 51 94.62 22.19 34.19
CA SER A 51 94.03 21.15 33.32
C SER A 51 93.03 20.27 34.07
N ALA A 52 93.29 19.91 35.34
CA ALA A 52 92.33 19.18 36.17
C ALA A 52 91.08 20.02 36.50
N LEU A 53 91.24 21.31 36.83
CA LEU A 53 90.14 22.25 37.03
C LEU A 53 89.32 22.43 35.76
N LEU A 54 89.99 22.54 34.62
CA LEU A 54 89.36 22.76 33.33
C LEU A 54 88.64 21.51 32.83
N TYR A 55 89.24 20.33 33.03
CA TYR A 55 88.57 19.05 32.82
C TYR A 55 87.34 18.92 33.72
N PHE A 56 87.47 19.23 35.01
CA PHE A 56 86.35 19.22 35.95
C PHE A 56 85.23 20.19 35.54
N LEU A 57 85.58 21.41 35.10
CA LEU A 57 84.63 22.41 34.60
C LEU A 57 83.94 21.95 33.32
N VAL A 58 84.68 21.45 32.32
CA VAL A 58 84.11 20.91 31.07
C VAL A 58 83.25 19.68 31.34
N GLU A 59 83.68 18.79 32.23
CA GLU A 59 82.93 17.59 32.60
C GLU A 59 81.62 17.97 33.29
N LYS A 60 81.64 18.93 34.22
CA LYS A 60 80.48 19.36 34.99
C LYS A 60 79.52 20.27 34.22
N LEU A 61 80.04 21.22 33.43
CA LEU A 61 79.25 22.24 32.72
C LEU A 61 78.83 21.81 31.31
N VAL A 62 79.57 20.91 30.65
CA VAL A 62 79.31 20.54 29.24
C VAL A 62 79.00 19.06 29.09
N ASN A 63 79.90 18.15 29.48
CA ASN A 63 79.73 16.72 29.17
C ASN A 63 78.55 16.08 29.95
N ARG A 64 78.41 16.33 31.25
CA ARG A 64 77.28 15.79 32.06
C ARG A 64 75.90 16.23 31.57
N PRO A 65 75.61 17.52 31.34
CA PRO A 65 74.28 17.93 30.84
C PRO A 65 74.00 17.43 29.42
N ILE A 66 75.02 17.38 28.54
CA ILE A 66 74.87 16.76 27.21
C ILE A 66 74.56 15.26 27.34
N LYS A 67 75.27 14.53 28.22
CA LYS A 67 75.04 13.11 28.45
C LYS A 67 73.64 12.83 28.97
N ARG A 68 73.16 13.61 29.94
CA ARG A 68 71.78 13.50 30.44
C ARG A 68 70.74 13.75 29.35
N SER A 69 70.94 14.80 28.55
CA SER A 69 70.05 15.12 27.43
C SER A 69 70.06 14.00 26.37
N TYR A 70 71.24 13.45 26.07
CA TYR A 70 71.39 12.31 25.17
C TYR A 70 70.68 11.08 25.71
N ASP A 71 70.87 10.72 26.98
CA ASP A 71 70.24 9.56 27.60
C ASP A 71 68.71 9.70 27.59
N THR A 72 68.17 10.88 27.92
CA THR A 72 66.72 11.16 27.85
C THR A 72 66.19 11.04 26.42
N VAL A 73 66.85 11.64 25.43
CA VAL A 73 66.43 11.53 24.01
C VAL A 73 66.55 10.09 23.50
N ARG A 74 67.60 9.38 23.88
CA ARG A 74 67.79 7.97 23.55
C ARG A 74 66.66 7.12 24.12
N GLU A 75 66.25 7.35 25.36
CA GLU A 75 65.11 6.66 25.94
C GLU A 75 63.78 7.04 25.28
N MET A 76 63.55 8.32 24.98
CA MET A 76 62.36 8.77 24.22
C MET A 76 62.23 8.03 22.88
N VAL A 77 63.32 7.91 22.14
CA VAL A 77 63.32 7.30 20.80
C VAL A 77 63.24 5.78 20.86
N LEU A 78 63.99 5.13 21.76
CA LEU A 78 64.03 3.67 21.82
C LEU A 78 62.78 3.06 22.45
N LYS A 79 62.18 3.72 23.44
CA LYS A 79 60.99 3.22 24.15
C LYS A 79 59.69 3.85 23.65
N GLY A 80 59.77 4.79 22.70
CA GLY A 80 58.61 5.58 22.26
C GLY A 80 58.00 6.42 23.38
N ASP A 81 58.72 6.67 24.48
CA ASP A 81 58.20 7.39 25.65
C ASP A 81 58.26 8.90 25.44
N LEU A 82 57.18 9.44 24.87
CA LEU A 82 56.99 10.86 24.61
C LEU A 82 56.51 11.62 25.85
N THR A 83 56.38 10.97 27.01
CA THR A 83 56.12 11.65 28.30
C THR A 83 57.40 12.19 28.95
N GLN A 84 58.56 11.65 28.57
CA GLN A 84 59.86 12.12 29.06
C GLN A 84 60.14 13.56 28.60
N ARG A 85 60.92 14.30 29.39
CA ARG A 85 61.36 15.66 29.05
C ARG A 85 62.83 15.84 29.37
N ILE A 86 63.58 16.50 28.48
CA ILE A 86 64.96 16.88 28.75
C ILE A 86 64.95 17.81 29.96
N PRO A 87 65.71 17.51 31.02
CA PRO A 87 65.74 18.33 32.23
C PRO A 87 66.28 19.72 31.92
N MET A 88 65.54 20.74 32.34
CA MET A 88 65.90 22.15 32.16
C MET A 88 66.18 22.84 33.49
N GLN A 89 66.83 24.00 33.43
CA GLN A 89 67.09 24.81 34.60
C GLN A 89 65.79 25.18 35.34
N LYS A 90 65.78 24.96 36.66
CA LYS A 90 64.64 25.29 37.51
C LYS A 90 64.79 26.70 38.06
N VAL A 91 63.77 27.52 37.85
CA VAL A 91 63.72 28.88 38.41
C VAL A 91 62.50 29.04 39.30
N ASN A 92 62.58 29.98 40.24
CA ASN A 92 61.45 30.36 41.04
C ASN A 92 60.63 31.40 40.25
N CYS A 93 59.58 30.94 39.58
CA CYS A 93 58.76 31.78 38.72
C CYS A 93 58.10 32.96 39.48
N SER A 94 57.65 32.74 40.72
CA SER A 94 57.00 33.81 41.50
C SER A 94 57.97 34.92 41.85
N VAL A 95 59.24 34.58 42.12
CA VAL A 95 60.30 35.57 42.36
C VAL A 95 60.65 36.32 41.07
N GLN A 96 60.82 35.60 39.95
CA GLN A 96 61.22 36.20 38.68
C GLN A 96 60.14 37.12 38.08
N ARG A 97 58.85 36.80 38.27
CA ARG A 97 57.72 37.63 37.81
C ARG A 97 57.16 38.57 38.88
N LYS A 98 57.72 38.56 40.10
CA LYS A 98 57.15 39.28 41.28
C LYS A 98 55.66 38.97 41.51
N CYS A 99 55.26 37.73 41.22
CA CYS A 99 53.89 37.28 41.44
C CYS A 99 53.63 37.18 42.94
N LYS A 100 52.42 37.55 43.40
CA LYS A 100 52.00 37.48 44.82
C LYS A 100 50.91 36.43 45.08
N HIS A 101 50.52 35.64 44.08
CA HIS A 101 49.49 34.60 44.21
C HIS A 101 50.03 33.37 44.93
N THR A 102 49.94 33.39 46.26
CA THR A 102 50.32 32.27 47.16
C THR A 102 49.56 30.99 46.90
N ASP A 103 48.42 31.10 46.23
CA ASP A 103 47.45 30.05 45.94
C ASP A 103 47.93 29.16 44.77
N CYS A 104 48.96 29.62 44.04
CA CYS A 104 49.61 28.84 43.00
C CYS A 104 50.49 27.74 43.60
N GLN A 105 50.29 26.49 43.18
CA GLN A 105 51.05 25.34 43.67
C GLN A 105 52.58 25.44 43.45
N ALA A 106 52.99 26.23 42.45
CA ALA A 106 54.38 26.52 42.11
C ALA A 106 54.94 27.78 42.80
N PHE A 107 54.12 28.51 43.55
CA PHE A 107 54.51 29.74 44.23
C PHE A 107 55.66 29.48 45.21
N GLY A 108 56.72 30.27 45.08
CA GLY A 108 57.89 30.18 45.95
C GLY A 108 58.77 28.95 45.72
N LYS A 109 58.42 28.05 44.78
CA LYS A 109 59.17 26.82 44.49
C LYS A 109 60.00 26.98 43.21
N LYS A 110 61.21 26.40 43.21
CA LYS A 110 62.00 26.26 41.98
C LYS A 110 61.40 25.15 41.14
N THR A 111 60.75 25.52 40.03
CA THR A 111 60.20 24.57 39.06
C THR A 111 60.82 24.82 37.69
N SER A 112 60.79 23.80 36.83
CA SER A 112 61.05 24.00 35.41
C SER A 112 59.84 24.74 34.86
N CYS A 113 59.93 26.05 34.73
CA CYS A 113 58.82 26.90 34.28
C CYS A 113 58.45 26.69 32.79
N TRP A 114 58.92 25.61 32.18
CA TRP A 114 58.77 25.25 30.76
C TRP A 114 57.33 25.40 30.25
N GLN A 115 56.33 25.03 31.06
CA GLN A 115 54.92 25.24 30.72
C GLN A 115 54.56 26.74 30.57
N GLU A 116 55.16 27.64 31.37
CA GLU A 116 54.89 29.08 31.35
C GLU A 116 55.72 29.87 30.33
N ILE A 117 56.89 29.38 29.91
CA ILE A 117 57.77 30.10 28.97
C ILE A 117 57.49 29.80 27.50
N GLY A 118 56.62 28.84 27.20
CA GLY A 118 56.36 28.46 25.81
C GLY A 118 55.51 27.22 25.60
N SER A 119 54.53 26.92 26.46
CA SER A 119 53.52 25.89 26.14
C SER A 119 52.27 26.01 27.02
N ASN A 120 51.39 26.97 26.72
CA ASN A 120 49.97 26.61 26.74
C ASN A 120 49.64 26.02 25.36
N ALA A 121 49.35 24.72 25.32
CA ALA A 121 48.66 24.10 24.18
C ALA A 121 47.26 24.74 24.00
N PRO A 122 46.54 24.54 22.89
CA PRO A 122 46.91 24.36 21.48
C PRO A 122 46.65 25.65 20.66
N GLY A 123 47.36 25.83 19.54
CA GLY A 123 47.03 26.84 18.50
C GLY A 123 48.12 27.86 18.16
N GLU A 124 49.00 28.25 19.09
CA GLU A 124 50.11 29.18 18.82
C GLU A 124 51.10 29.18 19.99
N ILE A 125 52.40 29.43 19.75
CA ILE A 125 53.35 29.69 20.84
C ILE A 125 53.00 31.05 21.46
N LYS A 126 52.01 31.07 22.35
CA LYS A 126 51.72 32.24 23.17
C LYS A 126 52.68 32.24 24.34
N CYS A 127 53.77 32.99 24.24
CA CYS A 127 54.33 33.52 25.47
C CYS A 127 53.23 34.33 26.14
N GLY A 128 52.82 33.99 27.36
CA GLY A 128 51.96 34.87 28.16
C GLY A 128 52.50 36.31 28.26
N CYS A 129 53.83 36.47 28.09
CA CYS A 129 54.55 37.74 28.07
C CYS A 129 54.52 38.50 26.72
N LEU A 130 54.25 37.80 25.61
CA LEU A 130 54.03 38.39 24.29
C LEU A 130 52.56 38.80 24.14
N THR A 131 51.62 37.96 24.61
CA THR A 131 50.19 38.26 24.59
C THR A 131 49.77 39.33 25.60
N SER A 132 50.53 39.53 26.69
CA SER A 132 50.32 40.68 27.61
C SER A 132 50.82 42.02 27.04
N GLY A 133 51.51 42.02 25.89
CA GLY A 133 52.11 43.21 25.28
C GLY A 133 53.34 43.77 26.02
N GLU A 134 53.75 43.15 27.13
CA GLU A 134 54.79 43.66 28.04
C GLU A 134 56.21 43.47 27.50
N PHE A 135 56.42 42.49 26.61
CA PHE A 135 57.73 42.17 26.03
C PHE A 135 57.64 41.96 24.51
N LYS A 136 58.69 42.32 23.76
CA LYS A 136 58.74 42.17 22.29
C LYS A 136 59.15 40.78 21.83
N SER A 137 59.65 39.93 22.73
CA SER A 137 60.08 38.56 22.42
C SER A 137 60.04 37.68 23.67
N CYS A 138 59.75 36.38 23.50
CA CYS A 138 59.74 35.40 24.59
C CYS A 138 61.06 35.37 25.39
N VAL A 139 62.21 35.52 24.73
CA VAL A 139 63.53 35.50 25.40
C VAL A 139 63.78 36.72 26.28
N GLN A 140 62.97 37.79 26.16
CA GLN A 140 63.05 38.99 27.01
C GLN A 140 62.30 38.80 28.34
N CYS A 141 61.47 37.77 28.46
CA CYS A 141 60.80 37.46 29.71
C CYS A 141 61.83 37.10 30.80
N PRO A 142 61.74 37.68 32.02
CA PRO A 142 62.65 37.37 33.13
C PRO A 142 62.72 35.88 33.47
N VAL A 143 61.59 35.16 33.33
CA VAL A 143 61.52 33.71 33.52
C VAL A 143 62.27 32.98 32.40
N ALA A 144 62.08 33.40 31.14
CA ALA A 144 62.77 32.82 30.00
C ALA A 144 64.27 33.02 30.09
N LYS A 145 64.71 34.23 30.43
CA LYS A 145 66.11 34.57 30.66
C LYS A 145 66.69 33.79 31.83
N GLY A 146 65.88 33.46 32.84
CA GLY A 146 66.26 32.64 33.97
C GLY A 146 66.49 31.16 33.62
N VAL A 147 65.75 30.63 32.66
CA VAL A 147 65.77 29.20 32.27
C VAL A 147 66.63 28.93 31.04
N LEU A 148 66.76 29.90 30.13
CA LEU A 148 67.54 29.80 28.88
C LEU A 148 68.87 30.52 29.03
N GLN A 149 69.78 29.95 29.82
CA GLN A 149 71.08 30.58 30.11
C GLN A 149 72.08 30.34 28.99
N ASP A 150 72.00 29.19 28.31
CA ASP A 150 72.93 28.79 27.26
C ASP A 150 72.26 28.15 26.04
N GLU A 151 73.06 27.73 25.06
CA GLU A 151 72.60 27.05 23.84
C GLU A 151 72.03 25.65 24.11
N LEU A 152 72.46 24.97 25.18
CA LEU A 152 71.94 23.64 25.56
C LEU A 152 70.53 23.76 26.14
N ASP A 153 70.26 24.78 26.94
CA ASP A 153 68.92 25.08 27.47
C ASP A 153 67.94 25.40 26.33
N LYS A 154 68.37 26.18 25.33
CA LYS A 154 67.57 26.47 24.13
C LYS A 154 67.29 25.22 23.30
N MET A 155 68.27 24.32 23.16
CA MET A 155 68.07 23.05 22.46
C MET A 155 67.10 22.13 23.23
N ALA A 156 67.27 22.02 24.55
CA ALA A 156 66.38 21.24 25.41
C ALA A 156 64.93 21.72 25.32
N ALA A 157 64.73 23.03 25.32
CA ALA A 157 63.45 23.67 25.05
C ALA A 157 62.82 23.19 23.73
N TRP A 158 63.50 23.40 22.60
CA TRP A 158 62.94 23.04 21.29
C TRP A 158 62.68 21.54 21.13
N ILE A 159 63.53 20.67 21.68
CA ILE A 159 63.28 19.21 21.67
C ILE A 159 62.05 18.86 22.50
N ASN A 160 61.87 19.47 23.68
CA ASN A 160 60.68 19.25 24.50
C ASN A 160 59.40 19.74 23.79
N THR A 161 59.45 20.85 23.06
CA THR A 161 58.34 21.33 22.21
C THR A 161 58.05 20.34 21.08
N PHE A 162 59.09 19.87 20.39
CA PHE A 162 58.96 18.88 19.33
C PHE A 162 58.31 17.59 19.84
N VAL A 163 58.81 17.04 20.95
CA VAL A 163 58.23 15.84 21.61
C VAL A 163 56.77 16.08 21.99
N THR A 164 56.43 17.27 22.51
CA THR A 164 55.05 17.60 22.87
C THR A 164 54.14 17.65 21.63
N ARG A 165 54.61 18.21 20.51
CA ARG A 165 53.85 18.22 19.25
C ARG A 165 53.68 16.82 18.67
N VAL A 166 54.73 16.01 18.70
CA VAL A 166 54.66 14.60 18.27
C VAL A 166 53.70 13.82 19.17
N ALA A 167 53.77 14.00 20.48
CA ALA A 167 52.85 13.36 21.42
C ALA A 167 51.39 13.74 21.15
N SER A 168 51.12 15.03 20.87
CA SER A 168 49.78 15.49 20.48
C SER A 168 49.31 14.83 19.19
N MET A 169 50.14 14.83 18.14
CA MET A 169 49.78 14.19 16.86
C MET A 169 49.49 12.70 17.03
N ILE A 170 50.30 11.99 17.82
CA ILE A 170 50.10 10.57 18.11
C ILE A 170 48.79 10.35 18.91
N LYS A 171 48.49 11.22 19.87
CA LYS A 171 47.23 11.19 20.61
C LYS A 171 46.02 11.43 19.69
N ASP A 172 46.11 12.41 18.80
CA ASP A 172 45.06 12.72 17.83
C ASP A 172 44.83 11.53 16.87
N ILE A 173 45.91 10.92 16.36
CA ILE A 173 45.80 9.69 15.54
C ILE A 173 45.19 8.53 16.34
N ALA A 174 45.48 8.39 17.64
CA ALA A 174 44.87 7.37 18.48
C ALA A 174 43.34 7.54 18.54
N ILE A 175 42.89 8.78 18.77
CA ILE A 175 41.47 9.15 18.84
C ILE A 175 40.80 8.92 17.49
N ASP A 176 41.42 9.39 16.40
CA ASP A 176 40.90 9.21 15.05
C ASP A 176 40.82 7.72 14.66
N SER A 177 41.79 6.91 15.10
CA SER A 177 41.81 5.47 14.87
C SER A 177 40.68 4.74 15.62
N GLU A 178 40.36 5.16 16.85
CA GLU A 178 39.23 4.63 17.61
C GLU A 178 37.90 5.04 16.95
N MET A 179 37.78 6.30 16.54
CA MET A 179 36.62 6.81 15.82
C MET A 179 36.40 6.07 14.48
N LEU A 180 37.49 5.79 13.76
CA LEU A 180 37.46 5.00 12.53
C LEU A 180 36.92 3.59 12.79
N ASN A 181 37.39 2.94 13.86
CA ASN A 181 36.95 1.59 14.22
C ASN A 181 35.46 1.55 14.58
N ASN A 182 34.99 2.52 15.36
CA ASN A 182 33.57 2.65 15.72
C ASN A 182 32.72 2.91 14.47
N SER A 183 33.13 3.84 13.61
CA SER A 183 32.42 4.14 12.35
C SER A 183 32.36 2.93 11.41
N SER A 184 33.41 2.11 11.40
CA SER A 184 33.46 0.87 10.61
C SER A 184 32.48 -0.18 11.15
N ALA A 185 32.39 -0.32 12.48
CA ALA A 185 31.41 -1.20 13.11
C ALA A 185 29.98 -0.76 12.80
N ASP A 186 29.69 0.55 12.85
CA ASP A 186 28.39 1.11 12.50
C ASP A 186 28.03 0.84 11.03
N LEU A 187 28.98 1.00 10.10
CA LEU A 187 28.78 0.70 8.67
C LEU A 187 28.50 -0.78 8.42
N SER A 188 29.21 -1.68 9.12
CA SER A 188 28.97 -3.13 9.01
C SER A 188 27.58 -3.50 9.54
N ALA A 189 27.17 -2.96 10.68
CA ALA A 189 25.84 -3.18 11.24
C ALA A 189 24.73 -2.66 10.31
N LEU A 190 24.89 -1.44 9.77
CA LEU A 190 23.95 -0.85 8.82
C LEU A 190 23.84 -1.69 7.54
N SER A 191 24.98 -2.14 7.02
CA SER A 191 25.02 -3.02 5.85
C SER A 191 24.27 -4.34 6.08
N ALA A 192 24.48 -4.98 7.24
CA ALA A 192 23.78 -6.21 7.59
C ALA A 192 22.25 -5.98 7.66
N GLN A 193 21.83 -4.86 8.25
CA GLN A 193 20.42 -4.46 8.29
C GLN A 193 19.85 -4.20 6.88
N MET A 194 20.59 -3.51 6.01
CA MET A 194 20.18 -3.26 4.63
C MET A 194 20.04 -4.57 3.83
N SER A 195 20.97 -5.51 3.99
CA SER A 195 20.90 -6.82 3.35
C SER A 195 19.67 -7.62 3.80
N GLY A 196 19.38 -7.64 5.11
CA GLY A 196 18.15 -8.26 5.62
C GLY A 196 16.87 -7.55 5.16
N GLY A 197 16.91 -6.22 5.01
CA GLY A 197 15.82 -5.44 4.43
C GLY A 197 15.56 -5.80 2.97
N ALA A 198 16.62 -5.94 2.17
CA ALA A 198 16.55 -6.35 0.77
C ALA A 198 15.99 -7.77 0.61
N GLU A 199 16.42 -8.72 1.44
CA GLU A 199 15.90 -10.10 1.42
C GLU A 199 14.40 -10.15 1.75
N ASN A 200 13.97 -9.41 2.77
CA ASN A 200 12.56 -9.27 3.10
C ASN A 200 11.74 -8.62 1.97
N MET A 201 12.32 -7.63 1.28
CA MET A 201 11.69 -6.97 0.13
C MET A 201 11.52 -7.94 -1.04
N ALA A 202 12.54 -8.74 -1.34
CA ALA A 202 12.48 -9.78 -2.37
C ALA A 202 11.40 -10.84 -2.05
N GLY A 203 11.35 -11.31 -0.79
CA GLY A 203 10.33 -12.25 -0.33
C GLY A 203 8.90 -11.70 -0.49
N LYS A 204 8.65 -10.46 -0.06
CA LYS A 204 7.35 -9.80 -0.23
C LYS A 204 7.00 -9.56 -1.69
N SER A 205 7.99 -9.17 -2.51
CA SER A 205 7.80 -8.97 -3.95
C SER A 205 7.35 -10.27 -4.61
N ASN A 206 7.97 -11.40 -4.27
CA ASN A 206 7.54 -12.71 -4.77
C ASN A 206 6.09 -13.03 -4.37
N THR A 207 5.69 -12.76 -3.12
CA THR A 207 4.28 -12.94 -2.69
C THR A 207 3.32 -12.08 -3.50
N VAL A 208 3.65 -10.81 -3.76
CA VAL A 208 2.80 -9.93 -4.57
C VAL A 208 2.74 -10.40 -6.03
N SER A 209 3.85 -10.90 -6.60
CA SER A 209 3.87 -11.47 -7.95
C SER A 209 2.90 -12.64 -8.08
N VAL A 210 2.94 -13.58 -7.13
CA VAL A 210 2.02 -14.74 -7.09
C VAL A 210 0.57 -14.27 -6.95
N ALA A 211 0.31 -13.28 -6.09
CA ALA A 211 -1.03 -12.74 -5.92
C ALA A 211 -1.55 -12.04 -7.19
N ALA A 212 -0.68 -11.35 -7.94
CA ALA A 212 -1.03 -10.73 -9.21
C ALA A 212 -1.34 -11.77 -10.30
N GLU A 213 -0.58 -12.87 -10.37
CA GLU A 213 -0.86 -13.99 -11.27
C GLU A 213 -2.19 -14.67 -10.93
N GLU A 214 -2.45 -14.93 -9.64
CA GLU A 214 -3.72 -15.49 -9.17
C GLU A 214 -4.89 -14.56 -9.48
N MET A 215 -4.72 -13.25 -9.29
CA MET A 215 -5.71 -12.24 -9.68
C MET A 215 -6.00 -12.30 -11.17
N SER A 216 -4.98 -12.38 -12.03
CA SER A 216 -5.16 -12.51 -13.48
C SER A 216 -5.91 -13.79 -13.87
N SER A 217 -5.61 -14.91 -13.21
CA SER A 217 -6.32 -16.18 -13.42
C SER A 217 -7.79 -16.10 -13.01
N ASN A 218 -8.07 -15.46 -11.87
CA ASN A 218 -9.42 -15.21 -11.40
C ASN A 218 -10.20 -14.29 -12.35
N MET A 219 -9.56 -13.26 -12.90
CA MET A 219 -10.18 -12.40 -13.91
C MET A 219 -10.58 -13.17 -15.17
N ASN A 220 -9.77 -14.12 -15.63
CA ASN A 220 -10.15 -14.99 -16.75
C ASN A 220 -11.38 -15.87 -16.42
N SER A 221 -11.45 -16.37 -15.19
CA SER A 221 -12.60 -17.17 -14.73
C SER A 221 -13.88 -16.33 -14.65
N VAL A 222 -13.76 -15.08 -14.15
CA VAL A 222 -14.88 -14.14 -14.13
C VAL A 222 -15.31 -13.79 -15.56
N ALA A 223 -14.38 -13.50 -16.48
CA ALA A 223 -14.71 -13.22 -17.88
C ALA A 223 -15.52 -14.37 -18.52
N ALA A 224 -15.09 -15.62 -18.33
CA ALA A 224 -15.81 -16.79 -18.82
C ALA A 224 -17.23 -16.90 -18.24
N ALA A 225 -17.38 -16.67 -16.93
CA ALA A 225 -18.70 -16.67 -16.28
C ALA A 225 -19.60 -15.53 -16.80
N MET A 226 -19.03 -14.37 -17.12
CA MET A 226 -19.76 -13.25 -17.70
C MET A 226 -20.19 -13.51 -19.15
N GLU A 227 -19.38 -14.20 -19.97
CA GLU A 227 -19.77 -14.66 -21.31
C GLU A 227 -20.96 -15.63 -21.25
N GLU A 228 -20.93 -16.56 -20.29
CA GLU A 228 -22.06 -17.47 -20.04
C GLU A 228 -23.31 -16.71 -19.59
N ALA A 229 -23.16 -15.74 -18.67
CA ALA A 229 -24.25 -14.88 -18.23
C ALA A 229 -24.83 -14.06 -19.39
N ALA A 230 -24.00 -13.51 -20.28
CA ALA A 230 -24.43 -12.78 -21.46
C ALA A 230 -25.28 -13.67 -22.39
N THR A 231 -24.84 -14.91 -22.60
CA THR A 231 -25.57 -15.91 -23.39
C THR A 231 -26.92 -16.23 -22.76
N ASN A 232 -26.96 -16.45 -21.44
CA ASN A 232 -28.19 -16.71 -20.70
C ASN A 232 -29.18 -15.54 -20.78
N VAL A 233 -28.72 -14.31 -20.60
CA VAL A 233 -29.54 -13.10 -20.75
C VAL A 233 -30.06 -12.94 -22.18
N GLY A 234 -29.23 -13.25 -23.20
CA GLY A 234 -29.66 -13.26 -24.59
C GLY A 234 -30.77 -14.29 -24.89
N MET A 235 -30.71 -15.47 -24.25
CA MET A 235 -31.79 -16.45 -24.35
C MET A 235 -33.08 -15.96 -23.71
N VAL A 236 -33.01 -15.31 -22.54
CA VAL A 236 -34.19 -14.72 -21.88
C VAL A 236 -34.78 -13.58 -22.72
N ALA A 237 -33.95 -12.76 -23.37
CA ALA A 237 -34.42 -11.73 -24.30
C ALA A 237 -35.23 -12.34 -25.45
N THR A 238 -34.69 -13.40 -26.07
CA THR A 238 -35.37 -14.13 -27.15
C THR A 238 -36.70 -14.73 -26.66
N ALA A 239 -36.70 -15.30 -25.46
CA ALA A 239 -37.93 -15.85 -24.85
C ALA A 239 -38.98 -14.76 -24.58
N ALA A 240 -38.56 -13.57 -24.12
CA ALA A 240 -39.46 -12.44 -23.91
C ALA A 240 -40.06 -11.91 -25.23
N GLU A 241 -39.28 -11.88 -26.32
CA GLU A 241 -39.78 -11.55 -27.66
C GLU A 241 -40.82 -12.58 -28.14
N GLN A 242 -40.56 -13.88 -27.97
CA GLN A 242 -41.52 -14.94 -28.31
C GLN A 242 -42.79 -14.89 -27.45
N MET A 243 -42.67 -14.57 -26.16
CA MET A 243 -43.82 -14.34 -25.28
C MET A 243 -44.64 -13.16 -25.76
N THR A 244 -44.00 -12.06 -26.13
CA THR A 244 -44.70 -10.88 -26.66
C THR A 244 -45.50 -11.21 -27.92
N ALA A 245 -44.93 -12.00 -28.84
CA ALA A 245 -45.63 -12.48 -30.02
C ALA A 245 -46.85 -13.34 -29.65
N THR A 246 -46.67 -14.29 -28.74
CA THR A 246 -47.75 -15.19 -28.27
C THR A 246 -48.87 -14.41 -27.57
N ILE A 247 -48.52 -13.44 -26.72
CA ILE A 247 -49.48 -12.57 -26.01
C ILE A 247 -50.33 -11.79 -27.02
N ASN A 248 -49.72 -11.21 -28.06
CA ASN A 248 -50.45 -10.51 -29.12
C ASN A 248 -51.41 -11.44 -29.87
N GLU A 249 -51.01 -12.68 -30.15
CA GLU A 249 -51.86 -13.67 -30.80
C GLU A 249 -53.05 -14.07 -29.91
N ILE A 250 -52.82 -14.28 -28.60
CA ILE A 250 -53.89 -14.58 -27.65
C ILE A 250 -54.85 -13.38 -27.55
N ALA A 251 -54.33 -12.15 -27.47
CA ALA A 251 -55.16 -10.94 -27.45
C ALA A 251 -56.11 -10.87 -28.65
N GLN A 252 -55.59 -11.09 -29.87
CA GLN A 252 -56.39 -11.11 -31.09
C GLN A 252 -57.42 -12.25 -31.10
N ASN A 253 -57.06 -13.43 -30.59
CA ASN A 253 -57.98 -14.56 -30.50
C ASN A 253 -59.08 -14.33 -29.46
N SER A 254 -58.77 -13.70 -28.33
CA SER A 254 -59.75 -13.29 -27.31
C SER A 254 -60.72 -12.24 -27.84
N GLU A 255 -60.22 -11.22 -28.55
CA GLU A 255 -61.08 -10.22 -29.21
C GLU A 255 -62.01 -10.89 -30.22
N ARG A 256 -61.48 -11.79 -31.06
CA ARG A 256 -62.29 -12.55 -32.02
C ARG A 256 -63.35 -13.42 -31.32
N ALA A 257 -62.99 -14.08 -30.22
CA ALA A 257 -63.94 -14.89 -29.45
C ALA A 257 -65.05 -14.03 -28.82
N SER A 258 -64.74 -12.82 -28.36
CA SER A 258 -65.73 -11.88 -27.83
C SER A 258 -66.71 -11.43 -28.91
N ASN A 259 -66.22 -11.14 -30.13
CA ASN A 259 -67.10 -10.81 -31.25
C ASN A 259 -68.03 -11.97 -31.63
N ILE A 260 -67.50 -13.20 -31.72
CA ILE A 260 -68.29 -14.40 -32.03
C ILE A 260 -69.36 -14.67 -30.96
N THR A 261 -69.02 -14.51 -29.67
CA THR A 261 -70.00 -14.67 -28.59
C THR A 261 -71.06 -13.59 -28.64
N GLY A 262 -70.70 -12.33 -28.93
CA GLY A 262 -71.66 -11.25 -29.17
C GLY A 262 -72.65 -11.55 -30.30
N GLU A 263 -72.16 -12.06 -31.43
CA GLU A 263 -73.01 -12.51 -32.54
C GLU A 263 -73.93 -13.67 -32.12
N ALA A 264 -73.41 -14.65 -31.38
CA ALA A 264 -74.18 -15.79 -30.91
C ALA A 264 -75.32 -15.39 -29.95
N VAL A 265 -75.13 -14.37 -29.10
CA VAL A 265 -76.20 -13.82 -28.26
C VAL A 265 -77.34 -13.26 -29.13
N VAL A 266 -77.01 -12.49 -30.16
CA VAL A 266 -78.01 -11.89 -31.07
C VAL A 266 -78.79 -12.98 -31.82
N GLU A 267 -78.11 -13.99 -32.35
CA GLU A 267 -78.76 -15.11 -33.05
C GLU A 267 -79.64 -15.95 -32.11
N THR A 268 -79.17 -16.22 -30.90
CA THR A 268 -79.94 -16.98 -29.88
C THR A 268 -81.21 -16.22 -29.48
N GLN A 269 -81.12 -14.90 -29.32
CA GLN A 269 -82.29 -14.06 -29.05
C GLN A 269 -83.29 -14.05 -30.22
N SER A 270 -82.79 -13.99 -31.46
CA SER A 270 -83.61 -14.08 -32.67
C SER A 270 -84.34 -15.42 -32.78
N ALA A 271 -83.65 -16.52 -32.48
CA ALA A 271 -84.25 -17.85 -32.43
C ALA A 271 -85.33 -17.96 -31.34
N SER A 272 -85.06 -17.46 -30.13
CA SER A 272 -86.03 -17.42 -29.03
C SER A 272 -87.33 -16.71 -29.45
N ASN A 273 -87.19 -15.53 -30.07
CA ASN A 273 -88.34 -14.75 -30.54
C ASN A 273 -89.19 -15.52 -31.57
N LYS A 274 -88.56 -16.18 -32.55
CA LYS A 274 -89.26 -16.97 -33.57
C LYS A 274 -89.99 -18.18 -32.98
N VAL A 275 -89.39 -18.86 -32.01
CA VAL A 275 -90.05 -19.98 -31.32
C VAL A 275 -91.22 -19.49 -30.47
N HIS A 276 -91.08 -18.31 -29.85
CA HIS A 276 -92.17 -17.67 -29.10
C HIS A 276 -93.34 -17.27 -30.02
N GLU A 277 -93.07 -16.77 -31.23
CA GLU A 277 -94.09 -16.52 -32.26
C GLU A 277 -94.81 -17.82 -32.67
N LEU A 278 -94.08 -18.91 -32.85
CA LEU A 278 -94.63 -20.24 -33.12
C LEU A 278 -95.55 -20.73 -32.00
N GLY A 279 -95.15 -20.56 -30.74
CA GLY A 279 -95.97 -20.89 -29.57
C GLY A 279 -97.27 -20.05 -29.52
N ASN A 280 -97.19 -18.76 -29.87
CA ASN A 280 -98.35 -17.89 -29.97
C ASN A 280 -99.29 -18.35 -31.09
N ALA A 281 -98.76 -18.66 -32.28
CA ALA A 281 -99.55 -19.18 -33.40
C ALA A 281 -100.24 -20.51 -33.05
N ALA A 282 -99.54 -21.41 -32.36
CA ALA A 282 -100.12 -22.67 -31.88
C ALA A 282 -101.26 -22.43 -30.86
N ASN A 283 -101.11 -21.45 -29.96
CA ASN A 283 -102.19 -21.01 -29.06
C ASN A 283 -103.42 -20.47 -29.81
N GLU A 284 -103.22 -19.68 -30.85
CA GLU A 284 -104.32 -19.17 -31.68
C GLU A 284 -105.04 -20.31 -32.42
N ILE A 285 -104.30 -21.25 -33.00
CA ILE A 285 -104.88 -22.44 -33.64
C ILE A 285 -105.65 -23.28 -32.60
N GLY A 286 -105.13 -23.43 -31.39
CA GLY A 286 -105.81 -24.13 -30.30
C GLY A 286 -107.20 -23.55 -30.00
N LYS A 287 -107.34 -22.22 -29.95
CA LYS A 287 -108.63 -21.54 -29.77
C LYS A 287 -109.59 -21.78 -30.93
N VAL A 288 -109.08 -21.79 -32.16
CA VAL A 288 -109.88 -22.09 -33.35
C VAL A 288 -110.39 -23.54 -33.29
N VAL A 289 -109.53 -24.50 -32.93
CA VAL A 289 -109.91 -25.92 -32.80
C VAL A 289 -110.95 -26.14 -31.70
N GLU A 290 -110.82 -25.44 -30.57
CA GLU A 290 -111.83 -25.46 -29.50
C GLU A 290 -113.18 -24.95 -30.00
N THR A 291 -113.19 -23.82 -30.72
CA THR A 291 -114.41 -23.28 -31.35
C THR A 291 -115.03 -24.27 -32.34
N ILE A 292 -114.24 -24.95 -33.16
CA ILE A 292 -114.74 -25.98 -34.11
C ILE A 292 -115.32 -27.18 -33.38
N THR A 293 -114.71 -27.57 -32.24
CA THR A 293 -115.22 -28.66 -31.40
C THR A 293 -116.60 -28.29 -30.85
N GLU A 294 -116.76 -27.07 -30.31
CA GLU A 294 -118.05 -26.56 -29.82
C GLU A 294 -119.12 -26.50 -30.92
N ILE A 295 -118.76 -26.03 -32.12
CA ILE A 295 -119.66 -26.03 -33.28
C ILE A 295 -120.07 -27.45 -33.65
N SER A 296 -119.13 -28.40 -33.66
CA SER A 296 -119.41 -29.80 -34.01
C SER A 296 -120.34 -30.46 -33.00
N GLU A 297 -120.17 -30.19 -31.71
CA GLU A 297 -121.09 -30.65 -30.66
C GLU A 297 -122.49 -30.06 -30.81
N GLN A 298 -122.60 -28.75 -31.13
CA GLN A 298 -123.88 -28.11 -31.42
C GLN A 298 -124.56 -28.71 -32.65
N VAL A 299 -123.81 -28.96 -33.74
CA VAL A 299 -124.33 -29.59 -34.96
C VAL A 299 -124.80 -31.02 -34.67
N ASN A 300 -124.06 -31.79 -33.88
CA ASN A 300 -124.46 -33.13 -33.44
C ASN A 300 -125.77 -33.12 -32.62
N LEU A 301 -125.93 -32.14 -31.72
CA LEU A 301 -127.18 -31.95 -30.95
C LEU A 301 -128.35 -31.53 -31.85
N LEU A 302 -128.13 -30.61 -32.80
CA LEU A 302 -129.13 -30.20 -33.79
C LEU A 302 -129.56 -31.37 -34.68
N ALA A 303 -128.60 -32.16 -35.15
CA ALA A 303 -128.83 -33.34 -35.96
C ALA A 303 -129.59 -34.43 -35.18
N LEU A 304 -129.27 -34.63 -33.90
CA LEU A 304 -130.00 -35.53 -33.01
C LEU A 304 -131.47 -35.10 -32.84
N ASN A 305 -131.70 -33.81 -32.60
CA ASN A 305 -133.06 -33.26 -32.50
C ASN A 305 -133.84 -33.44 -33.82
N ALA A 306 -133.17 -33.25 -34.96
CA ALA A 306 -133.75 -33.48 -36.28
C ALA A 306 -134.09 -34.97 -36.52
N THR A 307 -133.22 -35.90 -36.09
CA THR A 307 -133.50 -37.35 -36.16
C THR A 307 -134.71 -37.73 -35.29
N ILE A 308 -134.84 -37.14 -34.09
CA ILE A 308 -136.01 -37.36 -33.21
C ILE A 308 -137.30 -36.89 -33.88
N GLU A 309 -137.31 -35.68 -34.43
CA GLU A 309 -138.51 -35.12 -35.07
C GLU A 309 -138.85 -35.84 -36.39
N ALA A 310 -137.84 -36.30 -37.14
CA ALA A 310 -138.03 -37.14 -38.31
C ALA A 310 -138.61 -38.52 -37.96
N ALA A 311 -138.20 -39.12 -36.84
CA ALA A 311 -138.81 -40.36 -36.33
C ALA A 311 -140.27 -40.14 -35.88
N ARG A 312 -140.57 -38.96 -35.34
CA ARG A 312 -141.92 -38.56 -34.93
C ARG A 312 -142.89 -38.39 -36.11
N ALA A 313 -142.38 -38.02 -37.28
CA ALA A 313 -143.14 -37.88 -38.52
C ALA A 313 -143.43 -39.23 -39.25
N GLY A 314 -142.94 -40.37 -38.75
CA GLY A 314 -143.23 -41.70 -39.28
C GLY A 314 -142.69 -41.93 -40.71
N GLU A 315 -143.50 -42.53 -41.60
CA GLU A 315 -143.09 -42.84 -42.99
C GLU A 315 -142.74 -41.57 -43.80
N ALA A 316 -143.37 -40.42 -43.51
CA ALA A 316 -143.09 -39.16 -44.22
C ALA A 316 -141.72 -38.55 -43.87
N GLY A 317 -141.13 -38.92 -42.72
CA GLY A 317 -139.87 -38.40 -42.21
C GLY A 317 -138.62 -39.21 -42.59
N LYS A 318 -138.77 -40.37 -43.24
CA LYS A 318 -137.64 -41.30 -43.51
C LYS A 318 -136.47 -40.66 -44.25
N GLY A 319 -136.73 -39.87 -45.30
CA GLY A 319 -135.66 -39.18 -46.06
C GLY A 319 -134.92 -38.14 -45.20
N PHE A 320 -135.65 -37.41 -44.36
CA PHE A 320 -135.08 -36.45 -43.40
C PHE A 320 -134.27 -37.15 -42.30
N ALA A 321 -134.73 -38.31 -41.82
CA ALA A 321 -134.02 -39.10 -40.82
C ALA A 321 -132.66 -39.61 -41.31
N VAL A 322 -132.55 -39.99 -42.60
CA VAL A 322 -131.29 -40.41 -43.22
C VAL A 322 -130.30 -39.25 -43.27
N VAL A 323 -130.73 -38.07 -43.74
CA VAL A 323 -129.88 -36.87 -43.81
C VAL A 323 -129.47 -36.41 -42.41
N ALA A 324 -130.39 -36.41 -41.44
CA ALA A 324 -130.08 -36.04 -40.06
C ALA A 324 -129.06 -37.00 -39.41
N ASN A 325 -129.16 -38.30 -39.67
CA ASN A 325 -128.15 -39.28 -39.22
C ASN A 325 -126.79 -39.08 -39.91
N GLU A 326 -126.76 -38.79 -41.22
CA GLU A 326 -125.50 -38.51 -41.92
C GLU A 326 -124.81 -37.25 -41.38
N ILE A 327 -125.57 -36.18 -41.12
CA ILE A 327 -125.04 -34.94 -40.49
C ILE A 327 -124.52 -35.24 -39.08
N LYS A 328 -125.25 -36.06 -38.31
CA LYS A 328 -124.85 -36.47 -36.97
C LYS A 328 -123.53 -37.24 -36.98
N ASP A 329 -123.38 -38.19 -37.90
CA ASP A 329 -122.16 -38.99 -38.04
C ASP A 329 -120.98 -38.12 -38.52
N LEU A 330 -121.22 -37.18 -39.45
CA LEU A 330 -120.21 -36.23 -39.90
C LEU A 330 -119.77 -35.26 -38.78
N ALA A 331 -120.72 -34.79 -37.95
CA ALA A 331 -120.42 -33.97 -36.79
C ALA A 331 -119.60 -34.73 -35.74
N LYS A 332 -119.89 -36.02 -35.52
CA LYS A 332 -119.09 -36.89 -34.66
C LYS A 332 -117.67 -37.10 -35.19
N GLN A 333 -117.52 -37.38 -36.49
CA GLN A 333 -116.20 -37.49 -37.14
C GLN A 333 -115.42 -36.17 -37.04
N THR A 334 -116.11 -35.04 -37.20
CA THR A 334 -115.49 -33.70 -37.06
C THR A 334 -114.99 -33.48 -35.63
N ALA A 335 -115.80 -33.83 -34.62
CA ALA A 335 -115.41 -33.73 -33.22
C ALA A 335 -114.19 -34.63 -32.88
N GLU A 336 -114.19 -35.88 -33.38
CA GLU A 336 -113.07 -36.81 -33.24
C GLU A 336 -111.78 -36.26 -33.91
N ALA A 337 -111.89 -35.73 -35.13
CA ALA A 337 -110.77 -35.11 -35.84
C ALA A 337 -110.25 -33.85 -35.12
N THR A 338 -111.13 -32.99 -34.59
CA THR A 338 -110.71 -31.83 -33.80
C THR A 338 -110.02 -32.20 -32.50
N LEU A 339 -110.42 -33.29 -31.84
CA LEU A 339 -109.72 -33.81 -30.66
C LEU A 339 -108.31 -34.29 -31.00
N GLU A 340 -108.15 -34.96 -32.14
CA GLU A 340 -106.82 -35.34 -32.62
C GLU A 340 -105.94 -34.11 -32.92
N ILE A 341 -106.48 -33.11 -33.63
CA ILE A 341 -105.78 -31.85 -33.91
C ILE A 341 -105.42 -31.13 -32.60
N LYS A 342 -106.33 -31.08 -31.61
CA LYS A 342 -106.07 -30.51 -30.29
C LYS A 342 -104.88 -31.20 -29.61
N GLY A 343 -104.80 -32.54 -29.70
CA GLY A 343 -103.65 -33.30 -29.22
C GLY A 343 -102.34 -32.92 -29.93
N LYS A 344 -102.37 -32.75 -31.26
CA LYS A 344 -101.20 -32.29 -32.04
C LYS A 344 -100.77 -30.88 -31.68
N ILE A 345 -101.72 -29.95 -31.51
CA ILE A 345 -101.44 -28.57 -31.09
C ILE A 345 -100.85 -28.53 -29.67
N GLY A 346 -101.40 -29.32 -28.74
CA GLY A 346 -100.84 -29.46 -27.39
C GLY A 346 -99.40 -29.98 -27.41
N ALA A 347 -99.09 -30.94 -28.27
CA ALA A 347 -97.72 -31.43 -28.47
C ALA A 347 -96.80 -30.34 -29.06
N ILE A 348 -97.27 -29.55 -30.03
CA ILE A 348 -96.51 -28.42 -30.59
C ILE A 348 -96.24 -27.37 -29.51
N GLN A 349 -97.24 -26.98 -28.73
CA GLN A 349 -97.10 -26.03 -27.62
C GLN A 349 -96.08 -26.50 -26.59
N GLY A 350 -96.18 -27.77 -26.16
CA GLY A 350 -95.24 -28.40 -25.24
C GLY A 350 -93.81 -28.38 -25.80
N SER A 351 -93.63 -28.79 -27.06
CA SER A 351 -92.33 -28.79 -27.73
C SER A 351 -91.76 -27.37 -27.85
N THR A 352 -92.56 -26.36 -28.21
CA THR A 352 -92.09 -24.97 -28.27
C THR A 352 -91.67 -24.43 -26.90
N ALA A 353 -92.39 -24.77 -25.82
CA ALA A 353 -92.04 -24.34 -24.47
C ALA A 353 -90.73 -24.98 -23.98
N GLU A 354 -90.52 -26.26 -24.30
CA GLU A 354 -89.27 -26.97 -24.03
C GLU A 354 -88.11 -26.34 -24.81
N THR A 355 -88.29 -26.07 -26.11
CA THR A 355 -87.28 -25.40 -26.94
C THR A 355 -86.91 -24.01 -26.43
N VAL A 356 -87.86 -23.19 -25.97
CA VAL A 356 -87.55 -21.88 -25.35
C VAL A 356 -86.67 -22.06 -24.12
N THR A 357 -86.98 -23.05 -23.27
CA THR A 357 -86.18 -23.35 -22.07
C THR A 357 -84.75 -23.77 -22.42
N GLU A 358 -84.57 -24.56 -23.48
CA GLU A 358 -83.24 -24.94 -23.99
C GLU A 358 -82.48 -23.73 -24.54
N ILE A 359 -83.15 -22.86 -25.31
CA ILE A 359 -82.56 -21.62 -25.85
C ILE A 359 -82.11 -20.69 -24.72
N ASP A 360 -82.89 -20.56 -23.65
CA ASP A 360 -82.51 -19.77 -22.46
C ASP A 360 -81.28 -20.33 -21.76
N GLN A 361 -81.13 -21.67 -21.70
CA GLN A 361 -79.91 -22.29 -21.17
C GLN A 361 -78.70 -22.03 -22.08
N ILE A 362 -78.87 -22.11 -23.40
CA ILE A 362 -77.81 -21.79 -24.37
C ILE A 362 -77.38 -20.33 -24.21
N SER A 363 -78.33 -19.40 -24.05
CA SER A 363 -78.05 -17.98 -23.83
C SER A 363 -77.22 -17.76 -22.56
N LYS A 364 -77.52 -18.45 -21.46
CA LYS A 364 -76.70 -18.40 -20.23
C LYS A 364 -75.27 -18.89 -20.48
N ILE A 365 -75.11 -20.03 -21.16
CA ILE A 365 -73.79 -20.58 -21.48
C ILE A 365 -72.98 -19.60 -22.34
N ILE A 366 -73.60 -18.95 -23.32
CA ILE A 366 -72.91 -17.95 -24.17
C ILE A 366 -72.45 -16.75 -23.33
N ASN A 367 -73.29 -16.28 -22.40
CA ASN A 367 -72.91 -15.18 -21.50
C ASN A 367 -71.75 -15.57 -20.57
N ASP A 368 -71.75 -16.79 -20.02
CA ASP A 368 -70.64 -17.30 -19.20
C ASP A 368 -69.34 -17.37 -20.02
N VAL A 369 -69.41 -17.80 -21.29
CA VAL A 369 -68.24 -17.79 -22.19
C VAL A 369 -67.74 -16.36 -22.44
N ASN A 370 -68.63 -15.39 -22.63
CA ASN A 370 -68.24 -14.00 -22.83
C ASN A 370 -67.54 -13.40 -21.59
N GLU A 371 -67.99 -13.76 -20.38
CA GLU A 371 -67.34 -13.36 -19.13
C GLU A 371 -65.91 -13.96 -19.01
N ILE A 372 -65.76 -15.24 -19.37
CA ILE A 372 -64.45 -15.91 -19.41
C ILE A 372 -63.51 -15.21 -20.40
N VAL A 373 -64.01 -14.88 -21.61
CA VAL A 373 -63.21 -14.19 -22.63
C VAL A 373 -62.76 -12.80 -22.14
N THR A 374 -63.64 -12.06 -21.46
CA THR A 374 -63.31 -10.76 -20.86
C THR A 374 -62.22 -10.88 -19.79
N THR A 375 -62.29 -11.94 -18.98
CA THR A 375 -61.28 -12.25 -17.96
C THR A 375 -59.93 -12.59 -18.60
N ILE A 376 -59.93 -13.41 -19.67
CA ILE A 376 -58.72 -13.74 -20.43
C ILE A 376 -58.10 -12.47 -21.02
N ALA A 377 -58.90 -11.59 -21.66
CA ALA A 377 -58.39 -10.35 -22.23
C ALA A 377 -57.71 -9.45 -21.18
N SER A 378 -58.29 -9.37 -19.98
CA SER A 378 -57.70 -8.62 -18.86
C SER A 378 -56.37 -9.24 -18.40
N ALA A 379 -56.31 -10.57 -18.28
CA ALA A 379 -55.08 -11.28 -17.90
C ALA A 379 -53.98 -11.15 -18.97
N VAL A 380 -54.35 -11.11 -20.25
CA VAL A 380 -53.42 -10.92 -21.37
C VAL A 380 -52.80 -9.52 -21.34
N GLU A 381 -53.57 -8.49 -21.00
CA GLU A 381 -53.05 -7.13 -20.82
C GLU A 381 -52.04 -7.06 -19.67
N GLU A 382 -52.33 -7.71 -18.53
CA GLU A 382 -51.40 -7.80 -17.40
C GLU A 382 -50.11 -8.57 -17.76
N GLN A 383 -50.24 -9.67 -18.51
CA GLN A 383 -49.08 -10.41 -19.04
C GLN A 383 -48.24 -9.57 -19.99
N SER A 384 -48.86 -8.71 -20.81
CA SER A 384 -48.18 -7.80 -21.73
C SER A 384 -47.30 -6.81 -20.97
N VAL A 385 -47.85 -6.18 -19.93
CA VAL A 385 -47.10 -5.25 -19.06
C VAL A 385 -45.92 -5.97 -18.39
N THR A 386 -46.17 -7.14 -17.80
CA THR A 386 -45.13 -7.93 -17.12
C THR A 386 -44.01 -8.36 -18.07
N THR A 387 -44.35 -8.80 -19.28
CA THR A 387 -43.36 -9.21 -20.29
C THR A 387 -42.50 -8.04 -20.74
N LYS A 388 -43.08 -6.84 -20.85
CA LYS A 388 -42.34 -5.61 -21.15
C LYS A 388 -41.38 -5.22 -20.02
N GLU A 389 -41.78 -5.38 -18.76
CA GLU A 389 -40.88 -5.18 -17.62
C GLU A 389 -39.73 -6.19 -17.61
N ILE A 390 -40.01 -7.47 -17.91
CA ILE A 390 -38.96 -8.49 -18.06
C ILE A 390 -37.96 -8.08 -19.14
N ALA A 391 -38.43 -7.63 -20.31
CA ALA A 391 -37.55 -7.17 -21.39
C ALA A 391 -36.69 -5.97 -20.95
N GLY A 392 -37.25 -5.04 -20.17
CA GLY A 392 -36.50 -3.93 -19.58
C GLY A 392 -35.42 -4.39 -18.59
N ASN A 393 -35.76 -5.31 -17.69
CA ASN A 393 -34.83 -5.88 -16.72
C ASN A 393 -33.69 -6.65 -17.41
N VAL A 394 -34.01 -7.38 -18.48
CA VAL A 394 -33.03 -8.10 -19.32
C VAL A 394 -32.06 -7.13 -20.00
N ALA A 395 -32.56 -6.00 -20.53
CA ALA A 395 -31.70 -4.97 -21.12
C ALA A 395 -30.75 -4.35 -20.08
N GLN A 396 -31.27 -4.04 -18.88
CA GLN A 396 -30.44 -3.54 -17.78
C GLN A 396 -29.40 -4.58 -17.31
N ALA A 397 -29.78 -5.85 -17.21
CA ALA A 397 -28.85 -6.93 -16.88
C ALA A 397 -27.75 -7.08 -17.94
N SER A 398 -28.10 -6.97 -19.23
CA SER A 398 -27.14 -7.00 -20.33
C SER A 398 -26.13 -5.85 -20.24
N GLN A 399 -26.57 -4.64 -19.92
CA GLN A 399 -25.69 -3.50 -19.68
C GLN A 399 -24.77 -3.74 -18.49
N GLY A 400 -25.30 -4.23 -17.36
CA GLY A 400 -24.49 -4.56 -16.18
C GLY A 400 -23.43 -5.63 -16.48
N ILE A 401 -23.74 -6.60 -17.33
CA ILE A 401 -22.77 -7.61 -17.78
C ILE A 401 -21.64 -6.97 -18.60
N GLN A 402 -21.95 -6.02 -19.49
CA GLN A 402 -20.95 -5.29 -20.26
C GLN A 402 -20.02 -4.47 -19.35
N GLU A 403 -20.57 -3.74 -18.38
CA GLU A 403 -19.80 -2.98 -17.40
C GLU A 403 -18.86 -3.88 -16.58
N VAL A 404 -19.31 -5.06 -16.17
CA VAL A 404 -18.44 -6.02 -15.47
C VAL A 404 -17.32 -6.52 -16.38
N ASN A 405 -17.59 -6.80 -17.66
CA ASN A 405 -16.54 -7.20 -18.61
C ASN A 405 -15.48 -6.11 -18.81
N GLU A 406 -15.88 -4.83 -18.89
CA GLU A 406 -14.94 -3.71 -18.93
C GLU A 406 -14.07 -3.65 -17.67
N ASN A 407 -14.70 -3.78 -16.49
CA ASN A 407 -14.00 -3.81 -15.20
C ASN A 407 -13.01 -4.99 -15.10
N VAL A 408 -13.37 -6.16 -15.62
CA VAL A 408 -12.49 -7.34 -15.66
C VAL A 408 -11.30 -7.10 -16.59
N SER A 409 -11.51 -6.51 -17.76
CA SER A 409 -10.44 -6.16 -18.70
C SER A 409 -9.46 -5.14 -18.09
N GLN A 410 -9.99 -4.11 -17.43
CA GLN A 410 -9.18 -3.12 -16.72
C GLN A 410 -8.40 -3.76 -15.56
N SER A 411 -9.05 -4.58 -14.75
CA SER A 411 -8.42 -5.26 -13.61
C SER A 411 -7.32 -6.24 -14.05
N SER A 412 -7.50 -6.92 -15.18
CA SER A 412 -6.47 -7.77 -15.79
C SER A 412 -5.25 -6.95 -16.24
N THR A 413 -5.48 -5.79 -16.85
CA THR A 413 -4.41 -4.86 -17.24
C THR A 413 -3.61 -4.39 -16.02
N VAL A 414 -4.31 -3.93 -14.98
CA VAL A 414 -3.68 -3.49 -13.71
C VAL A 414 -2.91 -4.62 -13.04
N SER A 415 -3.43 -5.85 -13.07
CA SER A 415 -2.71 -7.03 -12.53
C SER A 415 -1.39 -7.27 -13.26
N GLY A 416 -1.38 -7.10 -14.59
CA GLY A 416 -0.17 -7.19 -15.41
C GLY A 416 0.84 -6.08 -15.09
N GLU A 417 0.37 -4.86 -14.89
CA GLU A 417 1.22 -3.73 -14.46
C GLU A 417 1.84 -3.99 -13.08
N ILE A 418 1.06 -4.49 -12.11
CA ILE A 418 1.56 -4.88 -10.78
C ILE A 418 2.68 -5.92 -10.91
N ALA A 419 2.48 -6.96 -11.72
CA ALA A 419 3.51 -7.99 -11.92
C ALA A 419 4.81 -7.39 -12.51
N SER A 420 4.69 -6.46 -13.45
CA SER A 420 5.83 -5.73 -14.03
C SER A 420 6.54 -4.86 -12.99
N ASP A 421 5.80 -4.05 -12.23
CA ASP A 421 6.37 -3.17 -11.19
C ASP A 421 7.09 -3.96 -10.10
N ILE A 422 6.52 -5.09 -9.70
CA ILE A 422 7.13 -6.00 -8.73
C ILE A 422 8.43 -6.62 -9.25
N SER A 423 8.55 -6.87 -10.55
CA SER A 423 9.83 -7.26 -11.15
C SER A 423 10.90 -6.18 -10.93
N GLY A 424 10.54 -4.91 -11.09
CA GLY A 424 11.42 -3.76 -10.83
C GLY A 424 11.80 -3.60 -9.35
N VAL A 425 10.86 -3.84 -8.43
CA VAL A 425 11.14 -3.86 -6.99
C VAL A 425 12.12 -4.98 -6.64
N ASN A 426 11.93 -6.17 -7.21
CA ASN A 426 12.81 -7.31 -6.96
C ASN A 426 14.23 -7.06 -7.49
N GLN A 427 14.35 -6.43 -8.66
CA GLN A 427 15.65 -5.97 -9.17
C GLN A 427 16.32 -4.98 -8.21
N SER A 428 15.57 -3.98 -7.76
CA SER A 428 16.08 -2.96 -6.82
C SER A 428 16.54 -3.57 -5.50
N ALA A 429 15.81 -4.58 -4.99
CA ALA A 429 16.20 -5.34 -3.82
C ALA A 429 17.52 -6.11 -4.06
N GLY A 430 17.70 -6.72 -5.24
CA GLY A 430 18.95 -7.36 -5.64
C GLY A 430 20.14 -6.38 -5.68
N GLU A 431 19.95 -5.20 -6.26
CA GLU A 431 20.96 -4.12 -6.29
C GLU A 431 21.32 -3.63 -4.88
N MET A 432 20.33 -3.51 -4.00
CA MET A 432 20.52 -3.12 -2.60
C MET A 432 21.30 -4.18 -1.81
N SER A 433 21.03 -5.47 -2.05
CA SER A 433 21.80 -6.56 -1.44
C SER A 433 23.27 -6.52 -1.87
N ASN A 434 23.53 -6.35 -3.18
CA ASN A 434 24.88 -6.22 -3.71
C ASN A 434 25.62 -4.98 -3.15
N SER A 435 24.94 -3.84 -3.09
CA SER A 435 25.50 -2.61 -2.54
C SER A 435 25.83 -2.74 -1.06
N SER A 436 24.97 -3.43 -0.30
CA SER A 436 25.21 -3.73 1.12
C SER A 436 26.46 -4.61 1.27
N ALA A 437 26.58 -5.69 0.50
CA ALA A 437 27.79 -6.53 0.52
C ALA A 437 29.07 -5.72 0.27
N GLN A 438 29.04 -4.77 -0.67
CA GLN A 438 30.18 -3.88 -0.93
C GLN A 438 30.51 -2.93 0.24
N VAL A 439 29.48 -2.38 0.90
CA VAL A 439 29.66 -1.55 2.11
C VAL A 439 30.25 -2.37 3.24
N ASN A 440 29.80 -3.62 3.44
CA ASN A 440 30.36 -4.50 4.47
C ASN A 440 31.85 -4.77 4.23
N LEU A 441 32.25 -5.08 2.99
CA LEU A 441 33.66 -5.28 2.64
C LEU A 441 34.50 -4.03 2.91
N SER A 442 33.95 -2.85 2.60
CA SER A 442 34.63 -1.57 2.85
C SER A 442 34.78 -1.31 4.36
N ALA A 443 33.77 -1.64 5.16
CA ALA A 443 33.79 -1.54 6.61
C ALA A 443 34.81 -2.50 7.25
N GLU A 444 34.92 -3.74 6.74
CA GLU A 444 35.95 -4.70 7.17
C GLU A 444 37.37 -4.16 6.87
N GLU A 445 37.56 -3.55 5.70
CA GLU A 445 38.85 -2.94 5.35
C GLU A 445 39.19 -1.75 6.25
N MET A 446 38.22 -0.89 6.56
CA MET A 446 38.40 0.24 7.48
C MET A 446 38.71 -0.22 8.90
N THR A 447 38.04 -1.28 9.37
CA THR A 447 38.35 -1.93 10.66
C THR A 447 39.80 -2.40 10.69
N ARG A 448 40.27 -3.05 9.62
CA ARG A 448 41.67 -3.48 9.48
C ARG A 448 42.65 -2.32 9.48
N MET A 449 42.32 -1.21 8.80
CA MET A 449 43.15 0.00 8.81
C MET A 449 43.21 0.66 10.19
N GLY A 450 42.07 0.75 10.88
CA GLY A 450 41.97 1.25 12.25
C GLY A 450 42.79 0.40 13.22
N ALA A 451 42.68 -0.93 13.15
CA ALA A 451 43.51 -1.84 13.96
C ALA A 451 45.01 -1.62 13.73
N LYS A 452 45.43 -1.43 12.47
CA LYS A 452 46.83 -1.16 12.11
C LYS A 452 47.32 0.20 12.62
N LEU A 453 46.50 1.25 12.54
CA LEU A 453 46.81 2.57 13.08
C LEU A 453 46.96 2.53 14.60
N ASN A 454 46.03 1.86 15.28
CA ASN A 454 46.08 1.67 16.73
C ASN A 454 47.33 0.88 17.15
N GLU A 455 47.72 -0.16 16.41
CA GLU A 455 48.97 -0.89 16.64
C GLU A 455 50.22 0.02 16.47
N MET A 456 50.24 0.86 15.44
CA MET A 456 51.36 1.79 15.20
C MET A 456 51.46 2.86 16.29
N VAL A 457 50.33 3.41 16.71
CA VAL A 457 50.26 4.42 17.77
C VAL A 457 50.57 3.83 19.14
N GLY A 458 50.13 2.59 19.42
CA GLY A 458 50.39 1.87 20.67
C GLY A 458 51.88 1.61 20.96
N LYS A 459 52.77 1.80 19.98
CA LYS A 459 54.24 1.77 20.17
C LYS A 459 54.78 3.00 20.91
N PHE A 460 53.97 4.05 21.03
CA PHE A 460 54.33 5.29 21.70
C PHE A 460 53.56 5.40 23.02
N LYS A 461 54.24 5.94 24.03
CA LYS A 461 53.62 6.34 25.30
C LYS A 461 53.52 7.86 25.31
N VAL A 462 52.30 8.37 25.23
CA VAL A 462 51.98 9.80 25.07
C VAL A 462 51.30 10.42 26.29
#